data_AF-A0A261G5X2-F1
#
_entry.id   AF-A0A261G5X2-F1
#
_cell.length_a   1.000
_cell.length_b   1.000
_cell.length_c   1.000
_cell.angle_alpha   90.00
_cell.angle_beta   90.00
_cell.angle_gamma   90.00
#
_symmetry.space_group_name_H-M   'P 1'
#
loop_
_entity.id
_entity.type
_entity.pdbx_description
1 polymer ?
#
loop_
_entity_poly.entity_id
_entity_poly.type
_entity_poly.pdbx_seq_one_letter_code
_entity_poly.pdbx_strand_id
1 'polypeptide(L)'
;MTEARNPFTYEYWTRTTGDLSERRAPIATPVIETDHNGAQTVVIDPTRRYQYWEGAGAAITDSSASLFMQSMTAEQRHAILTEMFDPEQGGFSSVRISIGACDFSSQAYYSYDDLPEGVVADAGLNYFSIGEGEPGAPDATKDLKNVIPVLQEIVAINPAVKIMASPWSAPAWMKTSGRLDGAGRLRLGEFVGNGYRYQDTIDYVYAQYFVKFIAAYAKYGIRITSVTMQNEPSNGCPWPITVWTPEELAKWGSEYLRPALDRTFPDVEIYFGDDSLRFYQRPVSDYMTPAQANAFAGAAFHTYSGLPEWVHNGARQFPQWKAAMTERRCMLDETVDEASHVMFGEIGTWLVRNGVGLINLWNMALDEQGFPSWAGTSGRRGVITIDSSTGKVKRNLEYFMLRNYGQDVAVGSQRVASTNRTPDGRHGGLGSVAFINDATGDLAAILYNPTGEDIEAAVTVAGEGARWQKVTVPAYGTVSLHKSNHPVNESQAPADDEFKITYTPHPADDHDETLF
;
A
#
# COMPACT_ATOMS: atom_id res chain seq x y z
N MET A 1 -49.09 11.55 -1.87
CA MET A 1 -47.71 11.29 -1.45
C MET A 1 -47.18 10.19 -2.34
N THR A 2 -46.41 10.54 -3.37
CA THR A 2 -45.66 9.55 -4.13
C THR A 2 -44.58 9.02 -3.21
N GLU A 3 -44.63 7.74 -2.84
CA GLU A 3 -43.50 7.05 -2.21
C GLU A 3 -42.27 7.36 -3.06
N ALA A 4 -41.34 8.10 -2.49
CA ALA A 4 -40.13 8.49 -3.19
C ALA A 4 -39.27 7.23 -3.35
N ARG A 5 -39.33 6.63 -4.55
CA ARG A 5 -38.56 5.44 -4.93
C ARG A 5 -37.11 5.62 -4.52
N ASN A 6 -36.56 4.62 -3.84
CA ASN A 6 -35.12 4.50 -3.67
C ASN A 6 -34.47 4.45 -5.07
N PRO A 7 -33.53 5.35 -5.41
CA PRO A 7 -32.88 5.32 -6.72
C PRO A 7 -31.97 4.09 -6.92
N PHE A 8 -31.65 3.37 -5.84
CA PHE A 8 -30.86 2.15 -5.85
C PHE A 8 -31.72 0.93 -5.49
N THR A 9 -31.47 -0.18 -6.18
CA THR A 9 -32.18 -1.45 -5.97
C THR A 9 -31.52 -2.27 -4.86
N TYR A 10 -30.20 -2.16 -4.71
CA TYR A 10 -29.39 -2.86 -3.73
C TYR A 10 -28.69 -1.84 -2.83
N GLU A 11 -28.74 -2.10 -1.54
CA GLU A 11 -27.96 -1.37 -0.54
C GLU A 11 -27.35 -2.36 0.44
N TYR A 12 -26.05 -2.25 0.63
CA TYR A 12 -25.32 -3.06 1.57
C TYR A 12 -24.56 -2.17 2.54
N TRP A 13 -24.78 -2.40 3.82
CA TRP A 13 -24.25 -1.60 4.91
C TRP A 13 -23.49 -2.51 5.85
N THR A 14 -22.28 -2.12 6.22
CA THR A 14 -21.47 -2.90 7.15
C THR A 14 -20.88 -2.04 8.24
N ARG A 15 -20.58 -2.68 9.36
CA ARG A 15 -20.00 -2.03 10.54
C ARG A 15 -18.75 -2.78 11.00
N THR A 16 -17.70 -2.03 11.27
CA THR A 16 -16.45 -2.54 11.85
C THR A 16 -16.14 -1.75 13.11
N THR A 17 -16.05 -2.39 14.27
CA THR A 17 -15.64 -1.73 15.51
C THR A 17 -14.11 -1.67 15.59
N GLY A 18 -13.56 -0.68 16.29
CA GLY A 18 -12.11 -0.56 16.45
C GLY A 18 -11.48 -1.77 17.17
N ASP A 19 -12.24 -2.41 18.08
CA ASP A 19 -11.83 -3.61 18.80
C ASP A 19 -12.08 -4.93 18.05
N LEU A 20 -12.61 -4.85 16.82
CA LEU A 20 -12.97 -5.98 15.97
C LEU A 20 -13.99 -6.97 16.60
N SER A 21 -14.78 -6.54 17.59
CA SER A 21 -15.97 -7.29 18.02
C SER A 21 -17.02 -7.41 16.91
N GLU A 22 -17.09 -6.41 16.03
CA GLU A 22 -17.79 -6.48 14.75
C GLU A 22 -16.80 -6.33 13.60
N ARG A 23 -16.81 -7.31 12.69
CA ARG A 23 -15.77 -7.53 11.69
C ARG A 23 -16.31 -7.33 10.29
N ARG A 24 -16.60 -6.07 9.95
CA ARG A 24 -17.40 -5.68 8.77
C ARG A 24 -18.76 -6.39 8.74
N ALA A 25 -19.40 -6.44 9.91
CA ALA A 25 -20.67 -7.12 10.12
C ALA A 25 -21.78 -6.44 9.30
N PRO A 26 -22.64 -7.20 8.58
CA PRO A 26 -23.78 -6.63 7.88
C PRO A 26 -24.76 -6.03 8.88
N ILE A 27 -25.23 -4.83 8.60
CA ILE A 27 -26.30 -4.18 9.36
C ILE A 27 -27.52 -3.98 8.47
N ALA A 28 -28.70 -3.90 9.09
CA ALA A 28 -29.92 -3.63 8.35
C ALA A 28 -29.83 -2.30 7.61
N THR A 29 -30.26 -2.26 6.35
CA THR A 29 -30.36 -1.03 5.56
C THR A 29 -31.16 0.01 6.35
N PRO A 30 -30.57 1.17 6.69
CA PRO A 30 -31.29 2.19 7.45
C PRO A 30 -32.52 2.69 6.70
N VAL A 31 -33.60 2.87 7.44
CA VAL A 31 -34.84 3.45 6.91
C VAL A 31 -34.63 4.91 6.50
N ILE A 32 -35.33 5.33 5.46
CA ILE A 32 -35.29 6.72 4.99
C ILE A 32 -36.27 7.56 5.81
N GLU A 33 -35.75 8.61 6.43
CA GLU A 33 -36.49 9.58 7.22
C GLU A 33 -36.40 10.99 6.63
N THR A 34 -37.36 11.85 7.00
CA THR A 34 -37.47 13.23 6.49
C THR A 34 -36.72 14.27 7.32
N ASP A 35 -36.13 13.86 8.44
CA ASP A 35 -35.31 14.69 9.30
C ASP A 35 -34.14 13.88 9.84
N HIS A 36 -33.15 14.55 10.42
CA HIS A 36 -31.97 13.90 10.99
C HIS A 36 -32.00 13.83 12.52
N ASN A 37 -33.05 14.31 13.19
CA ASN A 37 -33.23 14.26 14.65
C ASN A 37 -31.99 14.60 15.50
N GLY A 38 -31.17 15.57 15.08
CA GLY A 38 -29.96 15.97 15.81
C GLY A 38 -28.72 15.08 15.60
N ALA A 39 -28.83 13.99 14.81
CA ALA A 39 -27.69 13.18 14.39
C ALA A 39 -26.70 14.01 13.55
N GLN A 40 -25.43 13.59 13.54
CA GLN A 40 -24.39 14.24 12.75
C GLN A 40 -24.61 13.99 11.26
N THR A 41 -24.87 15.05 10.51
CA THR A 41 -25.17 14.94 9.08
C THR A 41 -23.92 14.61 8.24
N VAL A 42 -24.02 13.61 7.38
CA VAL A 42 -23.06 13.28 6.33
C VAL A 42 -23.75 13.45 4.97
N VAL A 43 -23.33 14.45 4.21
CA VAL A 43 -23.88 14.76 2.88
C VAL A 43 -22.84 14.34 1.85
N ILE A 44 -23.21 13.43 0.95
CA ILE A 44 -22.41 13.01 -0.20
C ILE A 44 -22.84 13.84 -1.41
N ASP A 45 -21.91 14.48 -2.10
CA ASP A 45 -22.17 15.30 -3.30
C ASP A 45 -21.41 14.72 -4.51
N PRO A 46 -22.10 13.90 -5.34
CA PRO A 46 -21.50 13.27 -6.52
C PRO A 46 -21.10 14.26 -7.62
N THR A 47 -21.52 15.53 -7.56
CA THR A 47 -21.22 16.54 -8.58
C THR A 47 -19.82 17.13 -8.42
N ARG A 48 -19.23 17.02 -7.23
CA ARG A 48 -17.90 17.53 -6.91
C ARG A 48 -16.90 16.38 -6.85
N ARG A 49 -16.09 16.27 -7.91
CA ARG A 49 -15.19 15.14 -8.17
C ARG A 49 -13.73 15.48 -7.91
N TYR A 50 -12.95 14.46 -7.55
CA TYR A 50 -11.53 14.56 -7.22
C TYR A 50 -10.74 13.46 -7.95
N GLN A 51 -9.75 12.84 -7.28
CA GLN A 51 -8.89 11.82 -7.86
C GLN A 51 -9.63 10.51 -8.13
N TYR A 52 -9.06 9.71 -9.03
CA TYR A 52 -9.46 8.32 -9.25
C TYR A 52 -8.91 7.41 -8.15
N TRP A 53 -9.67 6.37 -7.85
CA TRP A 53 -9.26 5.27 -6.99
C TRP A 53 -8.46 4.26 -7.79
N GLU A 54 -7.20 4.08 -7.42
CA GLU A 54 -6.26 3.18 -8.07
C GLU A 54 -6.25 1.81 -7.41
N GLY A 55 -6.60 1.71 -6.13
CA GLY A 55 -6.73 0.45 -5.41
C GLY A 55 -6.11 0.48 -4.02
N ALA A 56 -6.25 -0.63 -3.30
CA ALA A 56 -5.66 -0.81 -1.99
C ALA A 56 -5.15 -2.24 -1.78
N GLY A 57 -4.08 -2.39 -1.00
CA GLY A 57 -3.56 -3.66 -0.54
C GLY A 57 -2.33 -3.48 0.35
N ALA A 58 -1.37 -4.39 0.26
CA ALA A 58 -0.20 -4.41 1.13
C ALA A 58 1.01 -5.09 0.48
N ALA A 59 2.15 -5.07 1.17
CA ALA A 59 3.40 -5.60 0.65
C ALA A 59 3.51 -7.12 0.80
N ILE A 60 3.89 -7.80 -0.28
CA ILE A 60 4.39 -9.18 -0.25
C ILE A 60 5.91 -9.11 -0.16
N THR A 61 6.41 -8.92 1.07
CA THR A 61 7.84 -9.04 1.39
C THR A 61 8.26 -10.51 1.36
N ASP A 62 9.56 -10.79 1.33
CA ASP A 62 10.04 -12.18 1.44
C ASP A 62 9.61 -12.81 2.77
N SER A 63 9.53 -12.03 3.86
CA SER A 63 8.95 -12.48 5.12
C SER A 63 7.49 -12.93 4.98
N SER A 64 6.60 -12.09 4.43
CA SER A 64 5.20 -12.46 4.22
C SER A 64 5.08 -13.67 3.29
N ALA A 65 5.82 -13.68 2.18
CA ALA A 65 5.81 -14.77 1.22
C ALA A 65 6.30 -16.10 1.83
N SER A 66 7.31 -16.06 2.70
CA SER A 66 7.82 -17.24 3.39
C SER A 66 6.79 -17.86 4.31
N LEU A 67 5.99 -17.07 5.03
CA LEU A 67 4.92 -17.60 5.88
C LEU A 67 3.84 -18.31 5.06
N PHE A 68 3.43 -17.72 3.93
CA PHE A 68 2.50 -18.36 3.00
C PHE A 68 3.04 -19.68 2.42
N MET A 69 4.34 -19.75 2.15
CA MET A 69 4.96 -20.92 1.52
C MET A 69 5.36 -22.01 2.52
N GLN A 70 5.74 -21.64 3.74
CA GLN A 70 6.40 -22.54 4.68
C GLN A 70 5.56 -22.86 5.93
N SER A 71 4.67 -21.96 6.35
CA SER A 71 3.82 -22.17 7.53
C SER A 71 2.42 -22.67 7.17
N MET A 72 2.01 -22.60 5.90
CA MET A 72 0.70 -23.01 5.42
C MET A 72 0.78 -24.19 4.44
N THR A 73 -0.27 -25.03 4.42
CA THR A 73 -0.49 -25.92 3.28
C THR A 73 -0.88 -25.12 2.03
N ALA A 74 -0.79 -25.75 0.85
CA ALA A 74 -1.22 -25.12 -0.39
C ALA A 74 -2.70 -24.70 -0.36
N GLU A 75 -3.56 -25.50 0.28
CA GLU A 75 -4.98 -25.22 0.43
C GLU A 75 -5.25 -24.04 1.38
N GLN A 76 -4.53 -23.97 2.52
CA GLN A 76 -4.63 -22.84 3.44
C GLN A 76 -4.19 -21.54 2.77
N ARG A 77 -3.05 -21.57 2.07
CA ARG A 77 -2.53 -20.42 1.30
C ARG A 77 -3.53 -19.99 0.23
N HIS A 78 -4.04 -20.92 -0.56
CA HIS A 78 -5.01 -20.62 -1.61
C HIS A 78 -6.29 -19.98 -1.06
N ALA A 79 -6.81 -20.52 0.05
CA ALA A 79 -8.00 -19.99 0.69
C ALA A 79 -7.82 -18.53 1.15
N ILE A 80 -6.73 -18.23 1.87
CA ILE A 80 -6.51 -16.87 2.39
C ILE A 80 -6.16 -15.87 1.28
N LEU A 81 -5.41 -16.28 0.25
CA LEU A 81 -5.12 -15.42 -0.90
C LEU A 81 -6.39 -15.14 -1.72
N THR A 82 -7.25 -16.15 -1.92
CA THR A 82 -8.54 -15.96 -2.60
C THR A 82 -9.42 -15.00 -1.81
N GLU A 83 -9.52 -15.20 -0.50
CA GLU A 83 -10.28 -14.32 0.37
C GLU A 83 -9.85 -12.86 0.28
N MET A 84 -8.54 -12.60 0.25
CA MET A 84 -8.00 -11.25 0.18
C MET A 84 -8.13 -10.64 -1.22
N PHE A 85 -7.80 -11.37 -2.28
CA PHE A 85 -7.59 -10.79 -3.62
C PHE A 85 -8.74 -10.98 -4.60
N ASP A 86 -9.61 -11.98 -4.42
CA ASP A 86 -10.76 -12.19 -5.31
C ASP A 86 -11.69 -10.96 -5.26
N PRO A 87 -12.01 -10.32 -6.41
CA PRO A 87 -12.96 -9.20 -6.48
C PRO A 87 -14.36 -9.53 -5.94
N GLU A 88 -14.75 -10.80 -5.96
CA GLU A 88 -16.01 -11.29 -5.38
C GLU A 88 -15.89 -11.58 -3.87
N GLN A 89 -14.72 -11.34 -3.27
CA GLN A 89 -14.46 -11.45 -1.83
C GLN A 89 -13.88 -10.16 -1.24
N GLY A 90 -12.62 -10.16 -0.79
CA GLY A 90 -11.95 -9.01 -0.16
C GLY A 90 -11.49 -7.94 -1.14
N GLY A 91 -11.29 -8.29 -2.42
CA GLY A 91 -11.02 -7.34 -3.50
C GLY A 91 -9.75 -6.51 -3.35
N PHE A 92 -8.73 -7.01 -2.64
CA PHE A 92 -7.43 -6.34 -2.59
C PHE A 92 -6.90 -6.24 -4.02
N SER A 93 -6.52 -5.02 -4.41
CA SER A 93 -6.30 -4.64 -5.82
C SER A 93 -4.89 -4.13 -6.08
N SER A 94 -4.07 -4.06 -5.03
CA SER A 94 -2.66 -3.64 -5.12
C SER A 94 -1.75 -4.53 -4.28
N VAL A 95 -0.53 -4.72 -4.74
CA VAL A 95 0.57 -5.35 -4.00
C VAL A 95 1.81 -4.49 -4.16
N ARG A 96 2.56 -4.31 -3.06
CA ARG A 96 3.92 -3.76 -3.11
C ARG A 96 4.94 -4.90 -2.94
N ILE A 97 6.06 -4.83 -3.65
CA ILE A 97 7.17 -5.78 -3.52
C ILE A 97 8.51 -5.06 -3.48
N SER A 98 9.53 -5.74 -2.99
CA SER A 98 10.91 -5.28 -3.03
C SER A 98 11.63 -5.69 -4.31
N ILE A 99 12.45 -4.79 -4.85
CA ILE A 99 13.46 -5.10 -5.86
C ILE A 99 14.73 -5.47 -5.10
N GLY A 100 14.96 -6.77 -4.91
CA GLY A 100 15.98 -7.33 -4.03
C GLY A 100 15.46 -7.46 -2.59
N ALA A 101 16.38 -7.65 -1.64
CA ALA A 101 16.02 -7.81 -0.23
C ALA A 101 15.65 -6.48 0.46
N CYS A 102 14.73 -6.55 1.41
CA CYS A 102 14.41 -5.51 2.39
C CYS A 102 14.75 -5.98 3.83
N ASP A 103 14.47 -5.15 4.83
CA ASP A 103 14.56 -5.52 6.26
C ASP A 103 13.74 -6.79 6.58
N PHE A 104 12.53 -6.87 6.03
CA PHE A 104 11.63 -8.02 6.09
C PHE A 104 11.98 -9.10 5.06
N SER A 105 13.13 -9.72 5.31
CA SER A 105 13.56 -10.93 4.61
C SER A 105 13.63 -12.13 5.56
N SER A 106 13.22 -13.31 5.08
CA SER A 106 13.40 -14.61 5.75
C SER A 106 14.77 -15.23 5.50
N GLN A 107 15.58 -14.59 4.64
CA GLN A 107 16.91 -15.01 4.20
C GLN A 107 17.90 -13.84 4.22
N ALA A 108 19.19 -14.15 4.06
CA ALA A 108 20.25 -13.14 4.02
C ALA A 108 19.99 -12.11 2.92
N TYR A 109 20.39 -10.85 3.15
CA TYR A 109 20.22 -9.79 2.18
C TYR A 109 20.94 -10.09 0.86
N TYR A 110 20.26 -9.81 -0.25
CA TYR A 110 20.77 -9.97 -1.61
C TYR A 110 20.32 -8.79 -2.48
N SER A 111 21.06 -8.56 -3.56
CA SER A 111 20.55 -7.85 -4.73
C SER A 111 20.36 -8.85 -5.87
N TYR A 112 19.84 -8.40 -7.01
CA TYR A 112 19.81 -9.27 -8.18
C TYR A 112 21.15 -9.31 -8.90
N ASP A 113 22.12 -8.47 -8.58
CA ASP A 113 23.41 -8.38 -9.28
C ASP A 113 24.58 -8.42 -8.29
N ASP A 114 24.55 -9.42 -7.41
CA ASP A 114 25.64 -9.68 -6.46
C ASP A 114 26.82 -10.31 -7.19
N LEU A 115 28.01 -9.75 -6.98
CA LEU A 115 29.22 -10.15 -7.71
C LEU A 115 29.94 -11.32 -7.02
N PRO A 116 30.44 -12.29 -7.79
CA PRO A 116 31.32 -13.32 -7.23
C PRO A 116 32.65 -12.74 -6.76
N GLU A 117 33.33 -13.47 -5.87
CA GLU A 117 34.64 -13.06 -5.35
C GLU A 117 35.64 -12.76 -6.49
N GLY A 118 36.33 -11.62 -6.37
CA GLY A 118 37.30 -11.16 -7.36
C GLY A 118 36.73 -10.33 -8.51
N VAL A 119 35.40 -10.19 -8.62
CA VAL A 119 34.75 -9.29 -9.59
C VAL A 119 34.32 -8.00 -8.89
N VAL A 120 34.71 -6.85 -9.46
CA VAL A 120 34.52 -5.52 -8.83
C VAL A 120 33.46 -4.64 -9.49
N ALA A 121 33.01 -5.00 -10.70
CA ALA A 121 31.95 -4.32 -11.43
C ALA A 121 31.36 -5.23 -12.51
N ASP A 122 30.08 -5.01 -12.85
CA ASP A 122 29.39 -5.72 -13.92
C ASP A 122 28.59 -4.77 -14.82
N ALA A 123 29.29 -4.09 -15.74
CA ALA A 123 28.68 -3.15 -16.67
C ALA A 123 27.59 -3.77 -17.58
N GLY A 124 27.64 -5.09 -17.79
CA GLY A 124 26.66 -5.80 -18.62
C GLY A 124 25.48 -6.39 -17.84
N LEU A 125 25.50 -6.31 -16.51
CA LEU A 125 24.57 -7.02 -15.62
C LEU A 125 24.51 -8.53 -15.97
N ASN A 126 25.66 -9.13 -16.31
CA ASN A 126 25.80 -10.53 -16.67
C ASN A 126 25.52 -11.47 -15.48
N TYR A 127 25.71 -11.01 -14.25
CA TYR A 127 25.40 -11.75 -13.02
C TYR A 127 23.97 -11.50 -12.52
N PHE A 128 23.18 -10.70 -13.24
CA PHE A 128 21.79 -10.42 -12.88
C PHE A 128 20.96 -11.70 -12.80
N SER A 129 20.38 -11.96 -11.62
CA SER A 129 19.45 -13.06 -11.36
C SER A 129 18.51 -12.73 -10.19
N ILE A 130 17.20 -12.89 -10.44
CA ILE A 130 16.15 -12.84 -9.40
C ILE A 130 16.05 -14.13 -8.58
N GLY A 131 16.86 -15.14 -8.91
CA GLY A 131 16.86 -16.46 -8.29
C GLY A 131 17.20 -17.55 -9.30
N GLU A 132 17.57 -18.72 -8.77
CA GLU A 132 17.77 -19.97 -9.51
C GLU A 132 16.74 -21.00 -9.04
N GLY A 133 16.53 -22.07 -9.82
CA GLY A 133 15.53 -23.11 -9.55
C GLY A 133 14.13 -22.79 -10.10
N GLU A 134 13.19 -23.70 -9.89
CA GLU A 134 11.77 -23.48 -10.25
C GLU A 134 11.04 -22.74 -9.12
N PRO A 135 10.05 -21.85 -9.42
CA PRO A 135 9.31 -21.13 -8.39
C PRO A 135 8.73 -22.04 -7.31
N GLY A 136 9.06 -21.76 -6.04
CA GLY A 136 8.61 -22.52 -4.87
C GLY A 136 9.29 -23.87 -4.65
N ALA A 137 10.27 -24.25 -5.48
CA ALA A 137 11.03 -25.49 -5.29
C ALA A 137 11.96 -25.41 -4.07
N PRO A 138 12.29 -26.54 -3.41
CA PRO A 138 13.16 -26.54 -2.23
C PRO A 138 14.57 -25.98 -2.46
N ASP A 139 15.08 -26.06 -3.69
CA ASP A 139 16.38 -25.56 -4.13
C ASP A 139 16.31 -24.15 -4.74
N ALA A 140 15.12 -23.56 -4.82
CA ALA A 140 14.94 -22.22 -5.36
C ALA A 140 15.59 -21.15 -4.45
N THR A 141 16.14 -20.12 -5.06
CA THR A 141 16.85 -19.03 -4.36
C THR A 141 16.20 -17.67 -4.59
N LYS A 142 16.52 -16.69 -3.72
CA LYS A 142 16.04 -15.30 -3.80
C LYS A 142 14.51 -15.25 -3.93
N ASP A 143 13.97 -14.54 -4.93
CA ASP A 143 12.53 -14.35 -5.10
C ASP A 143 11.83 -15.59 -5.61
N LEU A 144 12.52 -16.46 -6.36
CA LEU A 144 11.93 -17.70 -6.86
C LEU A 144 11.53 -18.64 -5.72
N LYS A 145 12.17 -18.50 -4.57
CA LYS A 145 11.87 -19.33 -3.40
C LYS A 145 10.48 -19.07 -2.83
N ASN A 146 10.16 -17.81 -2.54
CA ASN A 146 8.94 -17.45 -1.82
C ASN A 146 8.06 -16.45 -2.57
N VAL A 147 8.65 -15.36 -3.11
CA VAL A 147 7.90 -14.21 -3.63
C VAL A 147 7.18 -14.54 -4.93
N ILE A 148 7.89 -15.06 -5.94
CA ILE A 148 7.31 -15.39 -7.25
C ILE A 148 6.15 -16.39 -7.15
N PRO A 149 6.24 -17.54 -6.46
CA PRO A 149 5.11 -18.48 -6.41
C PRO A 149 3.86 -17.89 -5.76
N VAL A 150 4.01 -17.06 -4.71
CA VAL A 150 2.87 -16.37 -4.08
C VAL A 150 2.25 -15.33 -5.03
N LEU A 151 3.06 -14.54 -5.73
CA LEU A 151 2.56 -13.58 -6.72
C LEU A 151 1.86 -14.25 -7.90
N GLN A 152 2.35 -15.40 -8.37
CA GLN A 152 1.68 -16.15 -9.44
C GLN A 152 0.27 -16.59 -9.02
N GLU A 153 0.12 -17.02 -7.76
CA GLU A 153 -1.19 -17.39 -7.23
C GLU A 153 -2.12 -16.17 -7.08
N ILE A 154 -1.60 -15.05 -6.58
CA ILE A 154 -2.35 -13.78 -6.49
C ILE A 154 -2.82 -13.33 -7.89
N VAL A 155 -1.94 -13.36 -8.90
CA VAL A 155 -2.28 -12.97 -10.27
C VAL A 155 -3.29 -13.94 -10.90
N ALA A 156 -3.25 -15.23 -10.56
CA ALA A 156 -4.25 -16.20 -11.02
C ALA A 156 -5.64 -15.93 -10.42
N ILE A 157 -5.70 -15.48 -9.16
CA ILE A 157 -6.95 -15.11 -8.47
C ILE A 157 -7.48 -13.76 -8.99
N ASN A 158 -6.60 -12.76 -9.08
CA ASN A 158 -6.94 -11.42 -9.53
C ASN A 158 -5.95 -10.95 -10.60
N PRO A 159 -6.24 -11.21 -11.89
CA PRO A 159 -5.38 -10.81 -13.01
C PRO A 159 -5.23 -9.29 -13.17
N ALA A 160 -6.10 -8.50 -12.54
CA ALA A 160 -6.08 -7.04 -12.60
C ALA A 160 -5.30 -6.38 -11.45
N VAL A 161 -4.74 -7.17 -10.52
CA VAL A 161 -3.96 -6.67 -9.38
C VAL A 161 -2.80 -5.80 -9.86
N LYS A 162 -2.66 -4.61 -9.26
CA LYS A 162 -1.54 -3.71 -9.54
C LYS A 162 -0.35 -4.11 -8.69
N ILE A 163 0.82 -4.23 -9.30
CA ILE A 163 2.05 -4.55 -8.59
C ILE A 163 2.99 -3.35 -8.69
N MET A 164 3.31 -2.78 -7.53
CA MET A 164 4.30 -1.72 -7.35
C MET A 164 5.60 -2.33 -6.81
N ALA A 165 6.75 -1.94 -7.35
CA ALA A 165 8.05 -2.41 -6.86
C ALA A 165 8.97 -1.26 -6.43
N SER A 166 9.70 -1.43 -5.34
CA SER A 166 10.67 -0.45 -4.83
C SER A 166 11.98 -1.15 -4.44
N PRO A 167 13.16 -0.66 -4.84
CA PRO A 167 14.41 -1.19 -4.29
C PRO A 167 14.66 -0.60 -2.90
N TRP A 168 15.09 -1.46 -1.97
CA TRP A 168 15.71 -1.00 -0.74
C TRP A 168 17.16 -0.59 -0.96
N SER A 169 17.91 -1.32 -1.79
CA SER A 169 19.28 -0.95 -2.10
C SER A 169 19.62 -1.21 -3.56
N ALA A 170 20.48 -0.37 -4.13
CA ALA A 170 21.26 -0.75 -5.29
C ALA A 170 22.23 -1.91 -4.95
N PRO A 171 22.68 -2.71 -5.94
CA PRO A 171 23.76 -3.67 -5.74
C PRO A 171 24.97 -3.03 -5.05
N ALA A 172 25.59 -3.77 -4.12
CA ALA A 172 26.63 -3.25 -3.23
C ALA A 172 27.80 -2.58 -3.98
N TRP A 173 28.19 -3.15 -5.12
CA TRP A 173 29.30 -2.66 -5.95
C TRP A 173 29.02 -1.31 -6.64
N MET A 174 27.74 -0.94 -6.79
CA MET A 174 27.32 0.36 -7.35
C MET A 174 27.33 1.48 -6.30
N LYS A 175 27.52 1.15 -5.02
CA LYS A 175 27.41 2.09 -3.90
C LYS A 175 28.78 2.53 -3.39
N THR A 176 28.84 3.74 -2.84
CA THR A 176 30.04 4.29 -2.21
C THR A 176 30.48 3.50 -0.98
N SER A 177 29.55 2.81 -0.31
CA SER A 177 29.84 1.97 0.85
C SER A 177 30.35 0.57 0.51
N GLY A 178 30.16 0.10 -0.73
CA GLY A 178 30.45 -1.29 -1.11
C GLY A 178 29.58 -2.34 -0.40
N ARG A 179 28.45 -1.93 0.21
CA ARG A 179 27.55 -2.79 1.01
C ARG A 179 26.09 -2.50 0.71
N LEU A 180 25.21 -3.49 0.93
CA LEU A 180 23.76 -3.29 0.80
C LEU A 180 23.19 -2.42 1.94
N ASP A 181 23.75 -2.54 3.15
CA ASP A 181 23.35 -1.83 4.36
C ASP A 181 24.22 -0.60 4.67
N GLY A 182 23.69 0.26 5.54
CA GLY A 182 24.29 1.52 5.94
C GLY A 182 24.22 2.60 4.86
N ALA A 183 24.40 3.85 5.28
CA ALA A 183 24.16 5.10 4.54
C ALA A 183 25.05 5.34 3.28
N GLY A 184 25.19 4.35 2.41
CA GLY A 184 25.87 4.45 1.12
C GLY A 184 25.00 5.13 0.07
N ARG A 185 25.66 5.88 -0.82
CA ARG A 185 25.03 6.55 -1.97
C ARG A 185 25.36 5.79 -3.24
N LEU A 186 24.56 5.97 -4.29
CA LEU A 186 24.94 5.49 -5.61
C LEU A 186 26.17 6.27 -6.13
N ARG A 187 27.09 5.61 -6.82
CA ARG A 187 28.29 6.21 -7.43
C ARG A 187 27.96 6.98 -8.73
N LEU A 188 27.02 7.91 -8.64
CA LEU A 188 26.50 8.69 -9.77
C LEU A 188 27.63 9.37 -10.56
N GLY A 189 27.57 9.27 -11.89
CA GLY A 189 28.56 9.81 -12.82
C GLY A 189 29.85 9.00 -12.96
N GLU A 190 30.06 7.97 -12.15
CA GLU A 190 31.24 7.10 -12.28
C GLU A 190 31.07 6.08 -13.40
N PHE A 191 32.18 5.77 -14.09
CA PHE A 191 32.24 4.71 -15.09
C PHE A 191 32.55 3.36 -14.45
N VAL A 192 32.00 2.30 -15.02
CA VAL A 192 32.18 0.91 -14.59
C VAL A 192 32.99 0.14 -15.64
N GLY A 193 33.96 -0.63 -15.16
CA GLY A 193 34.90 -1.35 -16.04
C GLY A 193 35.90 -0.41 -16.73
N ASN A 194 36.40 -0.83 -17.90
CA ASN A 194 37.45 -0.12 -18.65
C ASN A 194 36.88 0.84 -19.73
N GLY A 195 35.57 1.12 -19.69
CA GLY A 195 34.87 1.91 -20.71
C GLY A 195 34.71 3.38 -20.34
N TYR A 196 34.39 4.21 -21.34
CA TYR A 196 34.04 5.64 -21.19
C TYR A 196 32.75 5.99 -21.94
N ARG A 197 31.97 4.97 -22.36
CA ARG A 197 30.70 5.20 -23.06
C ARG A 197 29.62 5.54 -22.04
N TYR A 198 28.60 6.26 -22.48
CA TYR A 198 27.42 6.55 -21.66
C TYR A 198 26.82 5.28 -21.01
N GLN A 199 26.80 4.16 -21.75
CA GLN A 199 26.30 2.88 -21.28
C GLN A 199 27.15 2.23 -20.19
N ASP A 200 28.38 2.70 -20.00
CA ASP A 200 29.31 2.22 -18.99
C ASP A 200 29.24 3.09 -17.72
N THR A 201 28.22 3.94 -17.54
CA THR A 201 28.03 4.74 -16.32
C THR A 201 27.15 4.02 -15.31
N ILE A 202 27.40 4.22 -14.01
CA ILE A 202 26.57 3.69 -12.92
C ILE A 202 25.10 4.06 -13.11
N ASP A 203 24.82 5.31 -13.49
CA ASP A 203 23.47 5.83 -13.71
C ASP A 203 22.71 4.99 -14.75
N TYR A 204 23.37 4.71 -15.89
CA TYR A 204 22.80 3.92 -16.97
C TYR A 204 22.63 2.46 -16.56
N VAL A 205 23.66 1.86 -15.97
CA VAL A 205 23.63 0.44 -15.58
C VAL A 205 22.55 0.20 -14.53
N TYR A 206 22.38 1.08 -13.56
CA TYR A 206 21.32 0.97 -12.57
C TYR A 206 19.92 1.14 -13.20
N ALA A 207 19.75 2.01 -14.19
CA ALA A 207 18.49 2.09 -14.94
C ALA A 207 18.20 0.78 -15.71
N GLN A 208 19.23 0.13 -16.27
CA GLN A 208 19.08 -1.19 -16.91
C GLN A 208 18.78 -2.31 -15.91
N TYR A 209 19.21 -2.19 -14.65
CA TYR A 209 18.87 -3.14 -13.58
C TYR A 209 17.34 -3.20 -13.36
N PHE A 210 16.66 -2.05 -13.34
CA PHE A 210 15.18 -2.00 -13.31
C PHE A 210 14.54 -2.66 -14.54
N VAL A 211 15.07 -2.40 -15.74
CA VAL A 211 14.56 -3.03 -16.98
C VAL A 211 14.72 -4.55 -16.93
N LYS A 212 15.87 -5.06 -16.45
CA LYS A 212 16.09 -6.50 -16.28
C LYS A 212 15.18 -7.12 -15.23
N PHE A 213 14.93 -6.43 -14.12
CA PHE A 213 13.98 -6.86 -13.10
C PHE A 213 12.56 -6.99 -13.66
N ILE A 214 12.04 -5.95 -14.31
CA ILE A 214 10.68 -5.97 -14.89
C ILE A 214 10.58 -7.08 -15.95
N ALA A 215 11.60 -7.22 -16.80
CA ALA A 215 11.64 -8.28 -17.81
C ALA A 215 11.71 -9.69 -17.18
N ALA A 216 12.40 -9.86 -16.07
CA ALA A 216 12.49 -11.14 -15.37
C ALA A 216 11.15 -11.55 -14.76
N TYR A 217 10.48 -10.64 -14.05
CA TYR A 217 9.14 -10.87 -13.49
C TYR A 217 8.09 -11.15 -14.57
N ALA A 218 8.15 -10.44 -15.71
CA ALA A 218 7.24 -10.66 -16.83
C ALA A 218 7.32 -12.09 -17.40
N LYS A 219 8.48 -12.76 -17.34
CA LYS A 219 8.62 -14.17 -17.77
C LYS A 219 7.79 -15.13 -16.93
N TYR A 220 7.47 -14.77 -15.69
CA TYR A 220 6.63 -15.56 -14.78
C TYR A 220 5.15 -15.14 -14.82
N GLY A 221 4.76 -14.29 -15.77
CA GLY A 221 3.39 -13.77 -15.90
C GLY A 221 3.07 -12.62 -14.95
N ILE A 222 4.07 -12.08 -14.24
CA ILE A 222 3.88 -11.03 -13.25
C ILE A 222 4.17 -9.68 -13.89
N ARG A 223 3.12 -8.87 -14.14
CA ARG A 223 3.25 -7.53 -14.71
C ARG A 223 3.51 -6.51 -13.60
N ILE A 224 4.71 -5.93 -13.59
CA ILE A 224 4.98 -4.73 -12.79
C ILE A 224 4.25 -3.55 -13.44
N THR A 225 3.43 -2.85 -12.65
CA THR A 225 2.62 -1.72 -13.11
C THR A 225 3.26 -0.38 -12.78
N SER A 226 3.97 -0.32 -11.67
CA SER A 226 4.63 0.87 -11.20
C SER A 226 5.90 0.54 -10.43
N VAL A 227 6.81 1.50 -10.39
CA VAL A 227 7.99 1.45 -9.53
C VAL A 227 8.15 2.75 -8.77
N THR A 228 8.78 2.69 -7.60
CA THR A 228 9.45 3.84 -7.01
C THR A 228 10.96 3.65 -7.24
N MET A 229 11.72 4.75 -7.19
CA MET A 229 13.15 4.69 -7.51
C MET A 229 14.00 4.16 -6.35
N GLN A 230 13.52 4.33 -5.13
CA GLN A 230 14.22 4.00 -3.89
C GLN A 230 13.21 4.02 -2.75
N ASN A 231 13.20 3.00 -1.90
CA ASN A 231 12.52 3.04 -0.62
C ASN A 231 13.28 3.95 0.35
N GLU A 232 12.59 4.91 0.97
CA GLU A 232 13.10 5.79 2.02
C GLU A 232 14.47 6.41 1.71
N PRO A 233 14.60 7.14 0.58
CA PRO A 233 15.86 7.72 0.14
C PRO A 233 16.54 8.64 1.17
N SER A 234 15.82 9.16 2.17
CA SER A 234 16.39 10.01 3.21
C SER A 234 17.01 9.25 4.40
N ASN A 235 16.84 7.93 4.50
CA ASN A 235 17.22 7.13 5.67
C ASN A 235 18.59 6.45 5.54
N GLY A 236 19.26 6.23 6.67
CA GLY A 236 20.55 5.52 6.78
C GLY A 236 20.52 4.43 7.84
N CYS A 237 19.97 3.25 7.52
CA CYS A 237 19.65 2.19 8.47
C CYS A 237 20.57 0.94 8.37
N PRO A 238 20.52 0.00 9.34
CA PRO A 238 21.35 -1.22 9.35
C PRO A 238 20.82 -2.36 8.46
N TRP A 239 19.81 -2.11 7.64
CA TRP A 239 19.27 -3.03 6.62
C TRP A 239 19.48 -2.44 5.21
N PRO A 240 19.09 -3.12 4.11
CA PRO A 240 19.37 -2.64 2.77
C PRO A 240 18.80 -1.22 2.58
N ILE A 241 19.65 -0.29 2.16
CA ILE A 241 19.28 1.11 1.96
C ILE A 241 20.21 1.80 0.96
N THR A 242 19.72 2.69 0.10
CA THR A 242 20.56 3.62 -0.66
C THR A 242 20.08 5.04 -0.45
N VAL A 243 20.98 5.93 -0.05
CA VAL A 243 20.65 7.33 0.25
C VAL A 243 20.68 8.17 -1.01
N TRP A 244 19.66 9.02 -1.18
CA TRP A 244 19.57 9.98 -2.28
C TRP A 244 19.09 11.34 -1.78
N THR A 245 19.47 12.41 -2.49
CA THR A 245 18.74 13.69 -2.35
C THR A 245 17.54 13.73 -3.31
N PRO A 246 16.51 14.57 -3.03
CA PRO A 246 15.40 14.76 -3.96
C PRO A 246 15.85 15.20 -5.36
N GLU A 247 16.89 16.04 -5.46
CA GLU A 247 17.44 16.50 -6.75
C GLU A 247 18.13 15.38 -7.52
N GLU A 248 18.87 14.49 -6.84
CA GLU A 248 19.48 13.32 -7.46
C GLU A 248 18.42 12.35 -8.00
N LEU A 249 17.37 12.08 -7.22
CA LEU A 249 16.24 11.26 -7.67
C LEU A 249 15.53 11.88 -8.87
N ALA A 250 15.26 13.18 -8.83
CA ALA A 250 14.57 13.88 -9.90
C ALA A 250 15.39 13.81 -11.20
N LYS A 251 16.70 14.04 -11.09
CA LYS A 251 17.62 13.96 -12.23
C LYS A 251 17.75 12.53 -12.76
N TRP A 252 18.09 11.58 -11.91
CA TRP A 252 18.30 10.19 -12.33
C TRP A 252 17.03 9.56 -12.91
N GLY A 253 15.89 9.79 -12.24
CA GLY A 253 14.59 9.30 -12.68
C GLY A 253 14.19 9.82 -14.06
N SER A 254 14.39 11.13 -14.30
CA SER A 254 13.99 11.76 -15.57
C SER A 254 14.99 11.56 -16.71
N GLU A 255 16.29 11.55 -16.44
CA GLU A 255 17.34 11.47 -17.48
C GLU A 255 17.76 10.03 -17.80
N TYR A 256 17.59 9.08 -16.87
CA TYR A 256 18.07 7.70 -17.02
C TYR A 256 16.95 6.67 -16.94
N LEU A 257 16.18 6.63 -15.83
CA LEU A 257 15.18 5.58 -15.63
C LEU A 257 14.03 5.69 -16.62
N ARG A 258 13.40 6.87 -16.75
CA ARG A 258 12.28 7.08 -17.68
C ARG A 258 12.65 6.76 -19.13
N PRO A 259 13.77 7.27 -19.71
CA PRO A 259 14.20 6.88 -21.05
C PRO A 259 14.54 5.39 -21.21
N ALA A 260 15.01 4.72 -20.14
CA ALA A 260 15.25 3.28 -20.17
C ALA A 260 13.94 2.49 -20.24
N LEU A 261 12.94 2.88 -19.44
CA LEU A 261 11.62 2.25 -19.46
C LEU A 261 10.88 2.53 -20.78
N ASP A 262 10.95 3.72 -21.35
CA ASP A 262 10.24 4.06 -22.59
C ASP A 262 10.57 3.15 -23.79
N ARG A 263 11.75 2.54 -23.78
CA ARG A 263 12.19 1.62 -24.84
C ARG A 263 11.53 0.25 -24.78
N THR A 264 11.13 -0.21 -23.60
CA THR A 264 10.73 -1.61 -23.38
C THR A 264 9.44 -1.74 -22.59
N PHE A 265 9.22 -0.86 -21.61
CA PHE A 265 8.10 -0.86 -20.67
C PHE A 265 7.52 0.58 -20.50
N PRO A 266 7.05 1.22 -21.59
CA PRO A 266 6.59 2.62 -21.53
C PRO A 266 5.43 2.83 -20.56
N ASP A 267 4.57 1.81 -20.38
CA ASP A 267 3.41 1.85 -19.49
C ASP A 267 3.75 1.77 -18.00
N VAL A 268 4.99 1.43 -17.63
CA VAL A 268 5.37 1.33 -16.21
C VAL A 268 5.50 2.73 -15.64
N GLU A 269 4.66 3.01 -14.65
CA GLU A 269 4.63 4.29 -13.94
C GLU A 269 5.84 4.42 -12.99
N ILE A 270 6.37 5.63 -12.82
CA ILE A 270 7.40 5.94 -11.82
C ILE A 270 6.78 6.89 -10.79
N TYR A 271 6.83 6.52 -9.52
CA TYR A 271 6.44 7.38 -8.40
C TYR A 271 7.68 7.97 -7.72
N PHE A 272 7.61 9.27 -7.43
CA PHE A 272 8.68 10.03 -6.77
C PHE A 272 8.52 9.99 -5.24
N GLY A 273 9.62 10.07 -4.48
CA GLY A 273 9.61 10.10 -3.02
C GLY A 273 9.75 8.71 -2.39
N ASP A 274 8.61 8.06 -2.09
CA ASP A 274 8.56 6.76 -1.37
C ASP A 274 9.24 6.82 0.00
N ASP A 275 8.89 7.87 0.76
CA ASP A 275 9.49 8.21 2.06
C ASP A 275 8.41 8.84 2.97
N SER A 276 8.71 9.01 4.26
CA SER A 276 7.89 9.75 5.21
C SER A 276 7.49 11.14 4.70
N LEU A 277 6.39 11.70 5.22
CA LEU A 277 5.87 13.02 4.82
C LEU A 277 6.92 14.14 4.93
N ARG A 278 7.92 13.99 5.82
CA ARG A 278 9.07 14.89 5.95
C ARG A 278 9.86 15.09 4.66
N PHE A 279 9.90 14.10 3.77
CA PHE A 279 10.51 14.25 2.44
C PHE A 279 9.85 15.39 1.63
N TYR A 280 8.55 15.63 1.87
CA TYR A 280 7.75 16.70 1.27
C TYR A 280 7.60 17.94 2.16
N GLN A 281 8.51 18.14 3.14
CA GLN A 281 8.52 19.36 3.95
C GLN A 281 8.69 20.65 3.12
N ARG A 282 9.24 20.52 1.90
CA ARG A 282 9.37 21.58 0.90
C ARG A 282 8.56 21.22 -0.35
N PRO A 283 7.99 22.22 -1.07
CA PRO A 283 7.32 22.00 -2.35
C PRO A 283 8.21 21.25 -3.34
N VAL A 284 7.62 20.32 -4.09
CA VAL A 284 8.33 19.53 -5.11
C VAL A 284 9.03 20.39 -6.17
N SER A 285 8.44 21.56 -6.48
CA SER A 285 9.00 22.51 -7.43
C SER A 285 10.34 23.13 -6.99
N ASP A 286 10.74 22.98 -5.73
CA ASP A 286 12.04 23.46 -5.24
C ASP A 286 13.21 22.56 -5.70
N TYR A 287 12.96 21.28 -5.96
CA TYR A 287 14.00 20.29 -6.29
C TYR A 287 13.82 19.62 -7.66
N MET A 288 12.74 19.90 -8.40
CA MET A 288 12.59 19.48 -9.80
C MET A 288 11.86 20.49 -10.69
N THR A 289 12.23 20.49 -11.97
CA THR A 289 11.55 21.29 -12.99
C THR A 289 10.26 20.61 -13.46
N PRO A 290 9.29 21.35 -14.03
CA PRO A 290 8.11 20.76 -14.66
C PRO A 290 8.44 19.74 -15.78
N ALA A 291 9.57 19.93 -16.49
CA ALA A 291 10.00 19.01 -17.53
C ALA A 291 10.44 17.66 -16.95
N GLN A 292 11.17 17.67 -15.83
CA GLN A 292 11.54 16.45 -15.10
C GLN A 292 10.32 15.79 -14.48
N ALA A 293 9.38 16.58 -13.95
CA ALA A 293 8.14 16.07 -13.33
C ALA A 293 7.28 15.23 -14.29
N ASN A 294 7.37 15.46 -15.61
CA ASN A 294 6.68 14.66 -16.63
C ASN A 294 7.21 13.22 -16.74
N ALA A 295 8.37 12.91 -16.16
CA ALA A 295 8.88 11.54 -16.09
C ALA A 295 8.15 10.69 -15.04
N PHE A 296 7.42 11.32 -14.11
CA PHE A 296 6.80 10.69 -12.96
C PHE A 296 5.27 10.71 -13.08
N ALA A 297 4.65 9.58 -12.72
CA ALA A 297 3.19 9.45 -12.67
C ALA A 297 2.60 10.08 -11.40
N GLY A 298 3.39 10.22 -10.34
CA GLY A 298 2.90 10.70 -9.07
C GLY A 298 3.93 10.74 -7.95
N ALA A 299 3.43 11.06 -6.76
CA ALA A 299 4.17 11.07 -5.51
C ALA A 299 3.79 9.85 -4.65
N ALA A 300 4.79 9.19 -4.09
CA ALA A 300 4.67 8.12 -3.10
C ALA A 300 5.06 8.63 -1.71
N PHE A 301 4.35 8.19 -0.67
CA PHE A 301 4.48 8.65 0.71
C PHE A 301 4.35 7.51 1.71
N HIS A 302 5.12 7.58 2.78
CA HIS A 302 4.89 6.84 4.03
C HIS A 302 4.31 7.79 5.08
N THR A 303 3.60 7.25 6.06
CA THR A 303 3.05 8.05 7.19
C THR A 303 3.75 7.75 8.52
N TYR A 304 5.04 7.40 8.48
CA TYR A 304 5.84 7.19 9.70
C TYR A 304 6.16 8.46 10.46
N SER A 305 6.47 9.54 9.74
CA SER A 305 6.75 10.83 10.36
C SER A 305 6.40 12.00 9.44
N GLY A 306 6.35 13.19 10.04
CA GLY A 306 6.07 14.45 9.36
C GLY A 306 4.64 14.92 9.53
N LEU A 307 4.38 16.13 9.03
CA LEU A 307 3.10 16.80 9.25
C LEU A 307 2.11 16.45 8.13
N PRO A 308 0.85 16.11 8.45
CA PRO A 308 -0.16 15.76 7.44
C PRO A 308 -0.23 16.79 6.30
N GLU A 309 -0.17 18.09 6.57
CA GLU A 309 -0.24 19.13 5.53
C GLU A 309 0.80 18.97 4.41
N TRP A 310 1.96 18.35 4.68
CA TRP A 310 3.00 18.10 3.68
C TRP A 310 2.58 17.12 2.59
N VAL A 311 1.52 16.34 2.77
CA VAL A 311 0.91 15.57 1.67
C VAL A 311 0.55 16.47 0.49
N HIS A 312 0.12 17.71 0.74
CA HIS A 312 -0.21 18.67 -0.32
C HIS A 312 1.03 19.11 -1.09
N ASN A 313 2.19 19.11 -0.45
CA ASN A 313 3.46 19.44 -1.07
C ASN A 313 3.94 18.34 -2.01
N GLY A 314 3.39 17.13 -1.99
CA GLY A 314 3.63 16.11 -3.02
C GLY A 314 2.44 15.94 -3.96
N ALA A 315 1.23 15.77 -3.40
CA ALA A 315 0.05 15.36 -4.14
C ALA A 315 -0.60 16.45 -5.01
N ARG A 316 -0.20 17.72 -4.87
CA ARG A 316 -0.84 18.86 -5.57
C ARG A 316 0.11 19.78 -6.30
N GLN A 317 1.41 19.49 -6.29
CA GLN A 317 2.41 20.36 -6.93
C GLN A 317 2.32 20.30 -8.45
N PHE A 318 2.06 19.11 -8.99
CA PHE A 318 1.91 18.87 -10.41
C PHE A 318 0.51 18.30 -10.68
N PRO A 319 -0.35 18.98 -11.46
CA PRO A 319 -1.75 18.60 -11.63
C PRO A 319 -1.99 17.19 -12.19
N GLN A 320 -1.02 16.65 -12.94
CA GLN A 320 -1.09 15.31 -13.52
C GLN A 320 -0.64 14.19 -12.57
N TRP A 321 -0.06 14.54 -11.42
CA TRP A 321 0.46 13.56 -10.48
C TRP A 321 -0.64 12.86 -9.70
N LYS A 322 -0.54 11.54 -9.65
CA LYS A 322 -1.22 10.68 -8.69
C LYS A 322 -0.55 10.79 -7.32
N ALA A 323 -1.24 10.34 -6.28
CA ALA A 323 -0.68 10.21 -4.94
C ALA A 323 -0.92 8.79 -4.41
N ALA A 324 0.14 8.17 -3.91
CA ALA A 324 0.13 6.81 -3.37
C ALA A 324 0.69 6.82 -1.94
N MET A 325 -0.06 6.28 -0.98
CA MET A 325 0.51 5.90 0.32
C MET A 325 1.06 4.49 0.15
N THR A 326 2.37 4.34 0.27
CA THR A 326 3.10 3.13 -0.14
C THR A 326 3.63 2.30 1.01
N GLU A 327 3.60 2.85 2.23
CA GLU A 327 3.96 2.10 3.42
C GLU A 327 3.42 2.71 4.71
N ARG A 328 2.83 1.84 5.53
CA ARG A 328 2.57 2.05 6.97
C ARG A 328 2.26 0.69 7.60
N ARG A 329 2.55 0.57 8.90
CA ARG A 329 2.17 -0.56 9.75
C ARG A 329 1.61 -0.06 11.08
N CYS A 330 0.97 -0.96 11.79
CA CYS A 330 0.82 -0.87 13.24
C CYS A 330 1.82 -1.79 13.95
N MET A 331 1.93 -1.61 15.27
CA MET A 331 2.60 -2.52 16.18
C MET A 331 1.63 -3.53 16.80
N LEU A 332 2.16 -4.66 17.31
CA LEU A 332 1.37 -5.71 17.96
C LEU A 332 0.76 -5.24 19.30
N ASP A 333 1.35 -4.24 19.94
CA ASP A 333 0.96 -3.69 21.23
C ASP A 333 0.22 -2.34 21.14
N GLU A 334 -0.07 -1.86 19.93
CA GLU A 334 -0.88 -0.66 19.74
C GLU A 334 -2.27 -0.81 20.36
N THR A 335 -2.72 0.25 21.00
CA THR A 335 -4.07 0.33 21.55
C THR A 335 -5.10 0.41 20.42
N VAL A 336 -6.34 0.05 20.73
CA VAL A 336 -7.45 0.07 19.77
C VAL A 336 -7.64 1.46 19.15
N ASP A 337 -7.57 2.52 19.96
CA ASP A 337 -7.72 3.89 19.51
C ASP A 337 -6.60 4.30 18.55
N GLU A 338 -5.32 4.06 18.89
CA GLU A 338 -4.20 4.43 18.02
C GLU A 338 -4.23 3.66 16.70
N ALA A 339 -4.42 2.33 16.74
CA ALA A 339 -4.51 1.52 15.52
C ALA A 339 -5.65 2.01 14.61
N SER A 340 -6.79 2.39 15.19
CA SER A 340 -7.94 2.91 14.46
C SER A 340 -7.70 4.31 13.88
N HIS A 341 -7.04 5.19 14.64
CA HIS A 341 -6.63 6.51 14.18
C HIS A 341 -5.66 6.40 13.00
N VAL A 342 -4.71 5.46 13.02
CA VAL A 342 -3.79 5.22 11.90
C VAL A 342 -4.55 4.64 10.69
N MET A 343 -5.26 3.52 10.88
CA MET A 343 -5.80 2.74 9.76
C MET A 343 -7.07 3.35 9.17
N PHE A 344 -8.12 3.57 9.96
CA PHE A 344 -9.38 4.10 9.45
C PHE A 344 -9.37 5.62 9.31
N GLY A 345 -8.68 6.30 10.22
CA GLY A 345 -8.63 7.74 10.31
C GLY A 345 -7.67 8.38 9.31
N GLU A 346 -6.38 8.27 9.57
CA GLU A 346 -5.31 8.91 8.83
C GLU A 346 -5.20 8.35 7.41
N ILE A 347 -5.05 7.03 7.27
CA ILE A 347 -4.93 6.36 5.96
C ILE A 347 -6.30 6.26 5.28
N GLY A 348 -7.23 5.57 5.93
CA GLY A 348 -8.51 5.17 5.34
C GLY A 348 -9.50 6.31 5.14
N THR A 349 -9.25 7.50 5.70
CA THR A 349 -10.12 8.66 5.48
C THR A 349 -9.32 9.88 5.07
N TRP A 350 -8.40 10.36 5.91
CA TRP A 350 -7.78 11.67 5.73
C TRP A 350 -6.88 11.74 4.50
N LEU A 351 -5.99 10.78 4.27
CA LEU A 351 -5.12 10.72 3.08
C LEU A 351 -5.94 10.64 1.79
N VAL A 352 -6.94 9.75 1.76
CA VAL A 352 -7.85 9.61 0.62
C VAL A 352 -8.63 10.90 0.37
N ARG A 353 -9.06 11.62 1.41
CA ARG A 353 -9.67 12.94 1.23
C ARG A 353 -8.71 13.98 0.66
N ASN A 354 -7.41 13.80 0.82
CA ASN A 354 -6.39 14.77 0.43
C ASN A 354 -5.67 14.46 -0.89
N GLY A 355 -6.11 13.43 -1.61
CA GLY A 355 -5.69 13.16 -2.98
C GLY A 355 -5.06 11.78 -3.19
N VAL A 356 -4.86 11.00 -2.13
CA VAL A 356 -4.33 9.63 -2.25
C VAL A 356 -5.36 8.74 -2.94
N GLY A 357 -4.93 8.07 -4.02
CA GLY A 357 -5.73 7.14 -4.80
C GLY A 357 -5.26 5.69 -4.70
N LEU A 358 -4.03 5.46 -4.23
CA LEU A 358 -3.43 4.13 -4.06
C LEU A 358 -2.95 3.94 -2.63
N ILE A 359 -3.27 2.80 -2.03
CA ILE A 359 -2.85 2.42 -0.67
C ILE A 359 -2.10 1.09 -0.73
N ASN A 360 -0.85 1.06 -0.29
CA ASN A 360 -0.15 -0.17 0.07
C ASN A 360 0.28 -0.06 1.53
N LEU A 361 -0.29 -0.89 2.40
CA LEU A 361 0.27 -1.11 3.73
C LEU A 361 1.58 -1.89 3.64
N TRP A 362 2.28 -2.04 4.77
CA TRP A 362 3.52 -2.79 4.83
C TRP A 362 3.28 -4.31 4.75
N ASN A 363 3.89 -5.14 5.60
CA ASN A 363 3.78 -6.59 5.49
C ASN A 363 2.32 -7.11 5.43
N MET A 364 1.98 -7.84 4.37
CA MET A 364 0.70 -8.53 4.26
C MET A 364 0.53 -9.56 5.39
N ALA A 365 1.59 -10.29 5.70
CA ALA A 365 1.59 -11.29 6.77
C ALA A 365 2.87 -11.22 7.58
N LEU A 366 2.72 -11.32 8.91
CA LEU A 366 3.78 -11.60 9.86
C LEU A 366 3.29 -12.64 10.86
N ASP A 367 4.21 -13.26 11.59
CA ASP A 367 3.86 -14.26 12.58
C ASP A 367 3.39 -13.65 13.91
N GLU A 368 3.08 -14.50 14.89
CA GLU A 368 2.62 -14.12 16.22
C GLU A 368 3.58 -13.21 17.00
N GLN A 369 4.83 -13.08 16.56
CA GLN A 369 5.90 -12.25 17.13
C GLN A 369 6.32 -11.06 16.24
N GLY A 370 5.81 -10.99 15.00
CA GLY A 370 6.19 -9.97 14.01
C GLY A 370 7.37 -10.37 13.11
N PHE A 371 7.65 -11.67 12.99
CA PHE A 371 8.72 -12.26 12.17
C PHE A 371 8.14 -12.96 10.92
N PRO A 372 8.99 -13.45 9.98
CA PRO A 372 10.45 -13.31 9.88
C PRO A 372 10.94 -11.88 9.65
N SER A 373 12.19 -11.60 10.06
CA SER A 373 12.89 -10.35 9.76
C SER A 373 14.39 -10.59 9.93
N TRP A 374 15.15 -10.45 8.85
CA TRP A 374 16.61 -10.55 8.89
C TRP A 374 17.23 -9.38 9.66
N ALA A 375 16.55 -8.23 9.70
CA ALA A 375 16.96 -7.10 10.54
C ALA A 375 16.82 -7.40 12.04
N GLY A 376 16.12 -8.48 12.41
CA GLY A 376 15.88 -8.85 13.81
C GLY A 376 14.81 -8.01 14.50
N THR A 377 14.04 -7.25 13.73
CA THR A 377 13.02 -6.31 14.22
C THR A 377 11.69 -7.02 14.52
N SER A 378 11.35 -7.21 15.79
CA SER A 378 10.10 -7.84 16.24
C SER A 378 8.99 -6.82 16.56
N GLY A 379 7.80 -7.29 16.95
CA GLY A 379 6.73 -6.44 17.48
C GLY A 379 5.89 -5.73 16.42
N ARG A 380 6.25 -5.83 15.14
CA ARG A 380 5.53 -5.23 14.01
C ARG A 380 4.35 -6.13 13.61
N ARG A 381 3.23 -5.53 13.21
CA ARG A 381 2.01 -6.26 12.85
C ARG A 381 1.81 -6.28 11.33
N GLY A 382 1.50 -7.45 10.78
CA GLY A 382 1.08 -7.60 9.38
C GLY A 382 -0.41 -7.35 9.20
N VAL A 383 -0.88 -7.24 7.96
CA VAL A 383 -2.32 -7.15 7.65
C VAL A 383 -3.09 -8.35 8.23
N ILE A 384 -2.49 -9.53 8.12
CA ILE A 384 -2.87 -10.73 8.86
C ILE A 384 -1.71 -11.21 9.72
N THR A 385 -2.05 -11.94 10.78
CA THR A 385 -1.10 -12.70 11.59
C THR A 385 -1.25 -14.19 11.28
N ILE A 386 -0.14 -14.85 10.95
CA ILE A 386 -0.10 -16.28 10.66
C ILE A 386 0.61 -16.99 11.82
N ASP A 387 -0.01 -17.99 12.43
CA ASP A 387 0.69 -18.86 13.38
C ASP A 387 1.82 -19.61 12.66
N SER A 388 3.06 -19.33 13.05
CA SER A 388 4.27 -19.84 12.38
C SER A 388 4.31 -21.38 12.29
N SER A 389 3.61 -22.07 13.20
CA SER A 389 3.65 -23.53 13.35
C SER A 389 2.50 -24.28 12.69
N THR A 390 1.33 -23.66 12.55
CA THR A 390 0.10 -24.32 12.08
C THR A 390 -0.53 -23.68 10.84
N GLY A 391 -0.09 -22.48 10.46
CA GLY A 391 -0.67 -21.74 9.33
C GLY A 391 -2.05 -21.15 9.62
N LYS A 392 -2.50 -21.19 10.88
CA LYS A 392 -3.73 -20.55 11.34
C LYS A 392 -3.66 -19.04 11.20
N VAL A 393 -4.80 -18.39 10.94
CA VAL A 393 -4.86 -16.96 10.58
C VAL A 393 -5.70 -16.14 11.54
N LYS A 394 -5.17 -14.97 11.92
CA LYS A 394 -5.91 -13.85 12.51
C LYS A 394 -5.87 -12.64 11.60
N ARG A 395 -6.99 -11.94 11.43
CA ARG A 395 -7.05 -10.73 10.58
C ARG A 395 -7.06 -9.50 11.47
N ASN A 396 -6.08 -8.63 11.27
CA ASN A 396 -5.90 -7.43 12.06
C ASN A 396 -6.77 -6.28 11.51
N LEU A 397 -6.73 -5.12 12.17
CA LEU A 397 -7.55 -3.96 11.81
C LEU A 397 -7.30 -3.49 10.35
N GLU A 398 -6.04 -3.59 9.95
CA GLU A 398 -5.49 -3.36 8.61
C GLU A 398 -6.27 -4.12 7.54
N TYR A 399 -6.58 -5.39 7.78
CA TYR A 399 -7.33 -6.24 6.86
C TYR A 399 -8.73 -5.65 6.61
N PHE A 400 -9.41 -5.20 7.66
CA PHE A 400 -10.77 -4.64 7.53
C PHE A 400 -10.75 -3.26 6.89
N MET A 401 -9.72 -2.47 7.13
CA MET A 401 -9.51 -1.20 6.43
C MET A 401 -9.37 -1.44 4.92
N LEU A 402 -8.50 -2.37 4.53
CA LEU A 402 -8.30 -2.72 3.12
C LEU A 402 -9.56 -3.33 2.50
N ARG A 403 -10.27 -4.20 3.24
CA ARG A 403 -11.50 -4.85 2.75
C ARG A 403 -12.65 -3.87 2.56
N ASN A 404 -12.78 -2.83 3.39
CA ASN A 404 -13.76 -1.76 3.17
C ASN A 404 -13.58 -1.13 1.79
N TYR A 405 -12.33 -0.94 1.34
CA TYR A 405 -12.05 -0.42 0.01
C TYR A 405 -12.17 -1.46 -1.08
N GLY A 406 -11.53 -2.62 -0.91
CA GLY A 406 -11.47 -3.66 -1.94
C GLY A 406 -12.86 -4.18 -2.33
N GLN A 407 -13.78 -4.27 -1.36
CA GLN A 407 -15.12 -4.79 -1.59
C GLN A 407 -16.12 -3.72 -2.05
N ASP A 408 -16.06 -2.50 -1.50
CA ASP A 408 -17.07 -1.45 -1.77
C ASP A 408 -16.64 -0.45 -2.86
N VAL A 409 -15.33 -0.33 -3.16
CA VAL A 409 -14.78 0.70 -4.05
C VAL A 409 -13.97 0.07 -5.19
N ALA A 410 -14.65 -0.19 -6.31
CA ALA A 410 -13.99 -0.71 -7.51
C ALA A 410 -12.88 0.22 -8.01
N VAL A 411 -11.77 -0.36 -8.49
CA VAL A 411 -10.70 0.39 -9.17
C VAL A 411 -11.27 1.17 -10.34
N GLY A 412 -10.87 2.44 -10.47
CA GLY A 412 -11.40 3.37 -11.47
C GLY A 412 -12.60 4.19 -10.98
N SER A 413 -13.16 3.91 -9.79
CA SER A 413 -14.13 4.79 -9.15
C SER A 413 -13.52 6.16 -8.90
N GLN A 414 -14.32 7.22 -8.90
CA GLN A 414 -13.86 8.58 -8.65
C GLN A 414 -14.29 9.03 -7.25
N ARG A 415 -13.35 9.57 -6.47
CA ARG A 415 -13.67 10.16 -5.18
C ARG A 415 -14.54 11.40 -5.39
N VAL A 416 -15.61 11.52 -4.61
CA VAL A 416 -16.54 12.66 -4.63
C VAL A 416 -16.57 13.40 -3.29
N ALA A 417 -17.21 14.56 -3.26
CA ALA A 417 -17.28 15.36 -2.03
C ALA A 417 -18.18 14.66 -1.01
N SER A 418 -17.77 14.76 0.25
CA SER A 418 -18.58 14.33 1.38
C SER A 418 -18.27 15.18 2.61
N THR A 419 -19.23 15.29 3.54
CA THR A 419 -19.03 15.99 4.82
C THR A 419 -17.86 15.39 5.59
N ASN A 420 -17.03 16.23 6.20
CA ASN A 420 -15.95 15.79 7.06
C ASN A 420 -15.87 16.68 8.29
N ARG A 421 -15.92 16.06 9.46
CA ARG A 421 -15.78 16.71 10.77
C ARG A 421 -14.50 16.26 11.48
N THR A 422 -13.64 15.49 10.81
CA THR A 422 -12.31 15.04 11.26
C THR A 422 -11.21 15.75 10.46
N PRO A 423 -10.63 16.86 10.94
CA PRO A 423 -9.69 17.66 10.14
C PRO A 423 -8.38 16.95 9.81
N ASP A 424 -7.93 16.02 10.63
CA ASP A 424 -6.61 15.36 10.60
C ASP A 424 -6.70 13.82 10.54
N GLY A 425 -7.92 13.27 10.47
CA GLY A 425 -8.15 11.83 10.56
C GLY A 425 -8.15 11.27 11.98
N ARG A 426 -7.80 12.05 13.01
CA ARG A 426 -7.60 11.55 14.38
C ARG A 426 -8.52 12.19 15.43
N HIS A 427 -8.99 13.42 15.21
CA HIS A 427 -9.77 14.17 16.20
C HIS A 427 -11.05 14.78 15.63
N GLY A 428 -11.98 15.20 16.49
CA GLY A 428 -13.19 15.92 16.10
C GLY A 428 -14.44 15.03 16.05
N GLY A 429 -15.21 15.13 14.96
CA GLY A 429 -16.43 14.34 14.74
C GLY A 429 -16.25 13.30 13.63
N LEU A 430 -17.34 12.89 12.97
CA LEU A 430 -17.29 11.91 11.88
C LEU A 430 -16.45 12.34 10.69
N GLY A 431 -15.58 11.44 10.26
CA GLY A 431 -14.87 11.49 8.98
C GLY A 431 -15.67 10.74 7.93
N SER A 432 -15.58 11.16 6.67
CA SER A 432 -16.13 10.33 5.58
C SER A 432 -15.36 10.48 4.28
N VAL A 433 -15.40 9.43 3.48
CA VAL A 433 -15.00 9.41 2.07
C VAL A 433 -16.10 8.76 1.25
N ALA A 434 -16.27 9.21 0.02
CA ALA A 434 -17.32 8.70 -0.87
C ALA A 434 -16.81 8.62 -2.30
N PHE A 435 -17.36 7.69 -3.06
CA PHE A 435 -16.95 7.35 -4.42
C PHE A 435 -18.16 7.15 -5.30
N ILE A 436 -18.00 7.46 -6.58
CA ILE A 436 -18.93 7.10 -7.64
C ILE A 436 -18.18 6.29 -8.69
N ASN A 437 -18.78 5.20 -9.16
CA ASN A 437 -18.32 4.50 -10.34
C ASN A 437 -19.22 4.90 -11.52
N ASP A 438 -18.73 5.72 -12.44
CA ASP A 438 -19.54 6.18 -13.57
C ASP A 438 -19.89 5.07 -14.57
N ALA A 439 -19.11 3.97 -14.60
CA ALA A 439 -19.36 2.85 -15.49
C ALA A 439 -20.56 2.02 -15.04
N THR A 440 -20.77 1.88 -13.73
CA THR A 440 -21.86 1.08 -13.14
C THR A 440 -22.99 1.93 -12.53
N GLY A 441 -22.70 3.19 -12.20
CA GLY A 441 -23.58 4.07 -11.43
C GLY A 441 -23.53 3.82 -9.92
N ASP A 442 -22.61 3.00 -9.43
CA ASP A 442 -22.53 2.65 -8.01
C ASP A 442 -22.00 3.80 -7.17
N LEU A 443 -22.54 3.92 -5.96
CA LEU A 443 -22.08 4.86 -4.94
C LEU A 443 -21.62 4.09 -3.71
N ALA A 444 -20.40 4.37 -3.26
CA ALA A 444 -19.87 3.82 -2.01
C ALA A 444 -19.42 4.94 -1.07
N ALA A 445 -19.54 4.73 0.24
CA ALA A 445 -18.96 5.63 1.22
C ALA A 445 -18.53 4.90 2.48
N ILE A 446 -17.48 5.40 3.10
CA ILE A 446 -16.94 4.91 4.37
C ILE A 446 -16.98 6.08 5.35
N LEU A 447 -17.61 5.85 6.50
CA LEU A 447 -17.70 6.77 7.62
C LEU A 447 -16.79 6.26 8.73
N TYR A 448 -16.03 7.16 9.35
CA TYR A 448 -15.13 6.86 10.45
C TYR A 448 -15.45 7.71 11.68
N ASN A 449 -15.46 7.08 12.85
CA ASN A 449 -15.63 7.73 14.14
C ASN A 449 -14.29 7.73 14.92
N PRO A 450 -13.63 8.89 15.12
CA PRO A 450 -12.36 8.97 15.83
C PRO A 450 -12.50 8.95 17.36
N THR A 451 -13.71 8.87 17.90
CA THR A 451 -13.99 9.04 19.34
C THR A 451 -14.23 7.71 20.04
N GLY A 452 -14.09 7.71 21.36
CA GLY A 452 -14.34 6.54 22.22
C GLY A 452 -15.82 6.27 22.53
N GLU A 453 -16.74 6.99 21.90
CA GLU A 453 -18.19 6.82 22.07
C GLU A 453 -18.85 6.69 20.70
N ASP A 454 -19.98 6.00 20.63
CA ASP A 454 -20.76 5.86 19.40
C ASP A 454 -21.29 7.21 18.92
N ILE A 455 -21.29 7.43 17.61
CA ILE A 455 -21.87 8.63 16.99
C ILE A 455 -23.02 8.25 16.06
N GLU A 456 -24.20 8.80 16.32
CA GLU A 456 -25.32 8.78 15.39
C GLU A 456 -25.02 9.66 14.16
N ALA A 457 -24.92 9.02 12.99
CA ALA A 457 -24.80 9.68 11.69
C ALA A 457 -26.17 9.73 11.00
N ALA A 458 -26.41 10.78 10.21
CA ALA A 458 -27.50 10.84 9.25
C ALA A 458 -26.92 11.05 7.86
N VAL A 459 -26.98 10.04 7.00
CA VAL A 459 -26.39 10.04 5.65
C VAL A 459 -27.44 10.47 4.63
N THR A 460 -27.06 11.31 3.66
CA THR A 460 -27.87 11.65 2.50
C THR A 460 -27.01 11.93 1.27
N VAL A 461 -27.63 11.85 0.08
CA VAL A 461 -27.01 12.23 -1.19
C VAL A 461 -27.57 13.58 -1.63
N ALA A 462 -26.69 14.52 -1.97
CA ALA A 462 -27.06 15.85 -2.41
C ALA A 462 -27.96 15.79 -3.65
N GLY A 463 -29.08 16.51 -3.62
CA GLY A 463 -30.10 16.48 -4.66
C GLY A 463 -31.28 15.54 -4.38
N GLU A 464 -31.19 14.65 -3.38
CA GLU A 464 -32.30 13.78 -2.99
C GLU A 464 -33.32 14.43 -2.02
N GLY A 465 -33.09 15.68 -1.62
CA GLY A 465 -33.93 16.38 -0.65
C GLY A 465 -33.72 15.88 0.78
N ALA A 466 -34.75 15.97 1.62
CA ALA A 466 -34.68 15.52 3.01
C ALA A 466 -34.91 14.00 3.09
N ARG A 467 -33.92 13.22 2.65
CA ARG A 467 -33.90 11.75 2.70
C ARG A 467 -32.68 11.32 3.49
N TRP A 468 -32.88 11.04 4.77
CA TRP A 468 -31.83 10.72 5.72
C TRP A 468 -31.88 9.24 6.09
N GLN A 469 -30.73 8.59 6.04
CA GLN A 469 -30.52 7.24 6.54
C GLN A 469 -29.64 7.33 7.78
N LYS A 470 -30.22 6.99 8.94
CA LYS A 470 -29.52 7.12 10.21
C LYS A 470 -28.82 5.83 10.60
N VAL A 471 -27.58 5.95 11.06
CA VAL A 471 -26.77 4.81 11.46
C VAL A 471 -25.82 5.18 12.58
N THR A 472 -25.64 4.27 13.53
CA THR A 472 -24.65 4.39 14.60
C THR A 472 -23.27 3.99 14.08
N VAL A 473 -22.33 4.93 14.05
CA VAL A 473 -20.92 4.65 13.73
C VAL A 473 -20.20 4.36 15.04
N PRO A 474 -19.67 3.13 15.23
CA PRO A 474 -19.16 2.70 16.52
C PRO A 474 -17.89 3.45 16.93
N ALA A 475 -17.62 3.50 18.24
CA ALA A 475 -16.37 4.04 18.77
C ALA A 475 -15.13 3.47 18.05
N TYR A 476 -14.21 4.34 17.64
CA TYR A 476 -12.99 4.03 16.89
C TYR A 476 -13.21 3.18 15.61
N GLY A 477 -14.43 3.05 15.13
CA GLY A 477 -14.77 2.14 14.06
C GLY A 477 -15.32 2.82 12.82
N THR A 478 -15.78 2.01 11.88
CA THR A 478 -16.30 2.45 10.60
C THR A 478 -17.69 1.89 10.31
N VAL A 479 -18.43 2.62 9.50
CA VAL A 479 -19.59 2.11 8.76
C VAL A 479 -19.32 2.33 7.28
N SER A 480 -19.42 1.27 6.47
CA SER A 480 -19.41 1.39 5.01
C SER A 480 -20.81 1.19 4.44
N LEU A 481 -21.08 1.85 3.31
CA LEU A 481 -22.28 1.67 2.53
C LEU A 481 -21.95 1.54 1.05
N HIS A 482 -22.65 0.64 0.36
CA HIS A 482 -22.59 0.46 -1.09
C HIS A 482 -24.02 0.44 -1.64
N LYS A 483 -24.31 1.38 -2.53
CA LYS A 483 -25.58 1.55 -3.21
C LYS A 483 -25.42 1.24 -4.70
N SER A 484 -26.22 0.32 -5.22
CA SER A 484 -26.13 -0.16 -6.61
C SER A 484 -27.50 -0.47 -7.23
N ASN A 485 -27.55 -0.50 -8.55
CA ASN A 485 -28.66 -1.09 -9.33
C ASN A 485 -28.36 -2.52 -9.81
N HIS A 486 -27.27 -3.10 -9.34
CA HIS A 486 -26.84 -4.47 -9.57
C HIS A 486 -26.57 -5.16 -8.22
N PRO A 487 -26.56 -6.50 -8.17
CA PRO A 487 -26.12 -7.22 -6.98
C PRO A 487 -24.74 -6.74 -6.54
N VAL A 488 -24.58 -6.53 -5.24
CA VAL A 488 -23.32 -6.10 -4.61
C VAL A 488 -22.62 -7.30 -3.98
N ASN A 489 -21.31 -7.20 -3.82
CA ASN A 489 -20.53 -8.23 -3.13
C ASN A 489 -20.85 -8.20 -1.63
N GLU A 490 -21.59 -9.19 -1.14
CA GLU A 490 -21.98 -9.35 0.28
C GLU A 490 -21.12 -10.39 1.02
N SER A 491 -19.97 -10.78 0.45
CA SER A 491 -19.06 -11.75 1.09
C SER A 491 -18.60 -11.27 2.46
N GLN A 492 -18.44 -12.21 3.38
CA GLN A 492 -18.01 -11.97 4.76
C GLN A 492 -16.57 -12.43 4.98
N ALA A 493 -15.88 -11.77 5.91
CA ALA A 493 -14.62 -12.29 6.43
C ALA A 493 -14.91 -13.53 7.30
N PRO A 494 -14.18 -14.64 7.12
CA PRO A 494 -14.31 -15.80 8.01
C PRO A 494 -13.96 -15.48 9.47
N ALA A 495 -14.41 -16.35 10.37
CA ALA A 495 -13.95 -16.31 11.75
C ALA A 495 -12.43 -16.52 11.80
N ASP A 496 -11.78 -15.89 12.77
CA ASP A 496 -10.36 -16.10 13.01
C ASP A 496 -10.09 -17.42 13.70
N ASP A 497 -8.91 -17.97 13.43
CA ASP A 497 -8.41 -19.12 14.14
C ASP A 497 -7.96 -18.75 15.56
N GLU A 498 -8.06 -19.71 16.47
CA GLU A 498 -7.56 -19.57 17.83
C GLU A 498 -6.07 -19.94 17.92
N PHE A 499 -5.25 -18.93 18.22
CA PHE A 499 -3.85 -19.05 18.66
C PHE A 499 -3.42 -17.79 19.43
N LYS A 500 -2.30 -17.86 20.16
CA LYS A 500 -1.84 -16.77 21.01
C LYS A 500 -0.90 -15.85 20.23
N ILE A 501 -1.16 -14.55 20.25
CA ILE A 501 -0.19 -13.54 19.84
C ILE A 501 0.78 -13.34 21.01
N THR A 502 2.07 -13.53 20.75
CA THR A 502 3.13 -13.36 21.75
C THR A 502 4.13 -12.39 21.20
N TYR A 503 4.29 -11.24 21.84
CA TYR A 503 5.33 -10.30 21.43
C TYR A 503 6.28 -10.05 22.58
N THR A 504 7.55 -9.81 22.23
CA THR A 504 8.49 -9.15 23.13
C THR A 504 8.33 -7.66 22.88
N PRO A 505 7.94 -6.85 23.88
CA PRO A 505 7.84 -5.41 23.72
C PRO A 505 9.18 -4.87 23.21
N HIS A 506 9.14 -4.17 22.08
CA HIS A 506 10.31 -3.47 21.56
C HIS A 506 10.57 -2.23 22.44
N PRO A 507 11.82 -1.76 22.64
CA PRO A 507 12.05 -0.46 23.27
C PRO A 507 11.20 0.62 22.56
N ALA A 508 10.55 1.49 23.35
CA ALA A 508 9.50 2.44 22.96
C ALA A 508 9.88 3.45 21.85
N ASP A 509 11.16 3.49 21.49
CA ASP A 509 11.77 4.41 20.54
C ASP A 509 11.50 4.04 19.06
N ASP A 510 10.88 2.88 18.78
CA ASP A 510 10.65 2.37 17.41
C ASP A 510 9.23 2.65 16.85
N HIS A 511 8.38 3.33 17.63
CA HIS A 511 7.08 3.84 17.14
C HIS A 511 7.24 5.05 16.21
N ASP A 512 8.39 5.71 16.29
CA ASP A 512 8.75 6.89 15.53
C ASP A 512 10.10 6.62 14.85
N GLU A 513 10.10 6.33 13.54
CA GLU A 513 11.30 5.99 12.77
C GLU A 513 12.29 7.17 12.62
N THR A 514 12.05 8.28 13.34
CA THR A 514 12.92 9.47 13.39
C THR A 514 14.26 9.25 14.10
N LEU A 515 14.53 8.06 14.63
CA LEU A 515 15.71 7.76 15.45
C LEU A 515 16.85 7.02 14.74
N PHE A 516 16.79 6.82 13.41
CA PHE A 516 17.89 6.22 12.63
C PHE A 516 18.48 7.16 11.58
#